data_AF-A0A7S2H982-F1
#
_entry.id   AF-A0A7S2H982-F1
#
_cell.length_a   1.000
_cell.length_b   1.000
_cell.length_c   1.000
_cell.angle_alpha   90.00
_cell.angle_beta   90.00
_cell.angle_gamma   90.00
#
_symmetry.space_group_name_H-M   'P 1'
#
loop_
_entity.id
_entity.type
_entity.pdbx_description
1 polymer ?
#
loop_
_entity_poly.entity_id
_entity_poly.type
_entity_poly.pdbx_seq_one_letter_code
_entity_poly.pdbx_strand_id
1 'polypeptide(L)'
;ARRASIRENASCVSTSNHLGWGYLRGGPNRIAGAMLVLQKRRKAVQCAVDHPFYTTCYSNSEAETGPIHPHNQYWHVFNKQADAYILPMDLGLMGVEKDAGRCAIALARSSGWFDSTSISEIKLQINTFNGHVRRWGLATATFTFELSGKASAELHGISASDPTLTYLDSHGLITL
;
A
#
# COMPACT_ATOMS: atom_id res chain seq x y z
N ALA A 1 -36.07 14.53 0.01
CA ALA A 1 -35.67 13.20 0.53
C ALA A 1 -34.73 12.58 -0.51
N ARG A 2 -33.51 12.12 -0.25
CA ARG A 2 -32.80 11.67 0.97
C ARG A 2 -31.37 12.24 0.91
N ARG A 3 -30.92 12.94 1.95
CA ARG A 3 -29.49 13.15 2.21
C ARG A 3 -28.96 11.84 2.78
N ALA A 4 -28.06 11.18 2.06
CA ALA A 4 -27.32 10.05 2.60
C ALA A 4 -26.44 10.58 3.76
N SER A 5 -26.85 10.23 4.97
CA SER A 5 -26.09 10.44 6.20
C SER A 5 -24.83 9.58 6.11
N ILE A 6 -23.68 10.18 5.80
CA ILE A 6 -22.37 9.59 6.07
C ILE A 6 -22.17 9.67 7.59
N ARG A 7 -22.71 8.67 8.30
CA ARG A 7 -22.29 8.33 9.65
C ARG A 7 -21.39 7.11 9.53
N GLU A 8 -20.11 7.33 9.35
CA GLU A 8 -19.08 6.38 9.77
C GLU A 8 -18.05 7.18 10.55
N ASN A 9 -18.33 7.36 11.84
CA ASN A 9 -17.27 7.52 12.82
C ASN A 9 -16.46 6.20 12.76
N ALA A 10 -15.43 6.16 11.94
CA ALA A 10 -14.35 5.20 12.08
C ALA A 10 -13.60 5.56 13.37
N SER A 11 -14.20 5.24 14.52
CA SER A 11 -13.52 5.35 15.79
C SER A 11 -12.44 4.26 15.81
N CYS A 12 -11.22 4.63 15.43
CA CYS A 12 -10.00 3.88 15.71
C CYS A 12 -9.81 3.84 17.23
N VAL A 13 -10.57 2.99 17.92
CA VAL A 13 -10.45 2.79 19.37
C VAL A 13 -9.78 1.45 19.61
N SER A 14 -8.55 1.56 20.09
CA SER A 14 -7.71 0.53 20.68
C SER A 14 -8.43 -0.43 21.60
N THR A 15 -8.15 -1.72 21.45
CA THR A 15 -8.43 -2.72 22.48
C THR A 15 -7.23 -3.61 22.81
N SER A 16 -6.01 -3.24 22.39
CA SER A 16 -4.88 -4.18 22.36
C SER A 16 -3.68 -3.71 23.18
N ASN A 17 -3.71 -4.01 24.48
CA ASN A 17 -2.49 -4.21 25.27
C ASN A 17 -1.95 -5.59 24.89
N HIS A 18 -0.76 -5.70 24.30
CA HIS A 18 0.25 -6.75 24.54
C HIS A 18 1.36 -6.70 23.47
N LEU A 19 2.58 -6.44 23.96
CA LEU A 19 3.84 -6.49 23.23
C LEU A 19 4.11 -7.91 22.71
N GLY A 20 4.28 -8.07 21.42
CA GLY A 20 4.77 -9.33 20.86
C GLY A 20 4.75 -9.33 19.34
N TRP A 21 5.92 -9.52 18.73
CA TRP A 21 6.08 -9.90 17.33
C TRP A 21 4.94 -10.81 16.88
N GLY A 22 4.15 -10.36 15.91
CA GLY A 22 2.93 -11.00 15.46
C GLY A 22 3.24 -12.35 14.83
N TYR A 23 3.17 -13.40 15.65
CA TYR A 23 3.18 -14.77 15.16
C TYR A 23 1.97 -14.96 14.27
N LEU A 24 2.20 -15.50 13.06
CA LEU A 24 1.13 -16.05 12.25
C LEU A 24 0.62 -17.29 13.00
N ARG A 25 -0.51 -17.14 13.73
CA ARG A 25 -1.22 -18.15 14.53
C ARG A 25 -0.46 -19.47 14.73
N GLY A 26 0.32 -19.57 15.82
CA GLY A 26 0.91 -20.83 16.28
C GLY A 26 2.00 -21.45 15.40
N GLY A 27 2.40 -20.79 14.30
CA GLY A 27 3.50 -21.24 13.44
C GLY A 27 4.85 -20.62 13.80
N PRO A 28 5.97 -21.19 13.29
CA PRO A 28 7.32 -20.64 13.50
C PRO A 28 7.61 -19.35 12.71
N ASN A 29 6.69 -18.95 11.83
CA ASN A 29 6.83 -17.76 10.98
C ASN A 29 6.31 -16.51 11.69
N ARG A 30 7.10 -15.45 11.63
CA ARG A 30 6.81 -14.12 12.17
C ARG A 30 6.74 -13.13 11.02
N ILE A 31 5.83 -12.17 11.08
CA ILE A 31 5.92 -11.00 10.19
C ILE A 31 7.03 -10.09 10.76
N ALA A 32 7.87 -9.56 9.88
CA ALA A 32 8.98 -8.69 10.24
C ALA A 32 8.80 -7.29 9.64
N GLY A 33 8.75 -6.27 10.50
CA GLY A 33 8.56 -4.87 10.09
C GLY A 33 7.13 -4.55 9.64
N ALA A 34 6.98 -3.47 8.87
CA ALA A 34 5.71 -3.07 8.28
C ALA A 34 5.45 -3.74 6.93
N MET A 35 4.19 -3.87 6.55
CA MET A 35 3.82 -4.13 5.16
C MET A 35 4.02 -2.85 4.34
N LEU A 36 4.58 -2.94 3.15
CA LEU A 36 4.64 -1.82 2.22
C LEU A 36 3.54 -1.96 1.19
N VAL A 37 2.73 -0.89 1.03
CA VAL A 37 1.77 -0.75 -0.06
C VAL A 37 2.36 0.25 -1.05
N LEU A 38 2.74 -0.25 -2.22
CA LEU A 38 3.29 0.52 -3.31
C LEU A 38 2.18 0.76 -4.32
N GLN A 39 2.02 2.00 -4.78
CA GLN A 39 1.03 2.36 -5.77
C GLN A 39 1.70 3.03 -6.96
N LYS A 40 1.35 2.58 -8.17
CA LYS A 40 1.63 3.31 -9.41
C LYS A 40 0.35 3.94 -9.93
N ARG A 41 0.49 5.16 -10.43
CA ARG A 41 -0.60 5.96 -10.98
C ARG A 41 -0.28 6.35 -12.41
N ARG A 42 -1.33 6.53 -13.19
CA ARG A 42 -1.32 7.08 -14.54
C ARG A 42 -1.48 8.57 -14.45
N LYS A 43 -0.72 9.27 -15.27
CA LYS A 43 -0.88 10.71 -15.43
C LYS A 43 -2.18 11.01 -16.16
N ALA A 44 -2.88 12.03 -15.70
CA ALA A 44 -4.04 12.55 -16.41
C ALA A 44 -3.59 13.17 -17.74
N VAL A 45 -4.27 12.80 -18.82
CA VAL A 45 -4.02 13.31 -20.17
C VAL A 45 -5.29 13.94 -20.73
N GLN A 46 -5.12 14.82 -21.71
CA GLN A 46 -6.24 15.33 -22.47
C GLN A 46 -6.91 14.17 -23.21
N CYS A 47 -8.24 14.09 -23.10
CA CYS A 47 -9.02 13.09 -23.82
C CYS A 47 -8.87 13.28 -25.32
N ALA A 48 -8.52 12.20 -26.04
CA ALA A 48 -8.48 12.21 -27.50
C ALA A 48 -9.89 12.39 -28.12
N VAL A 49 -10.93 12.03 -27.36
CA VAL A 49 -12.33 12.22 -27.75
C VAL A 49 -12.88 13.41 -26.98
N ASP A 50 -13.31 14.43 -27.70
CA ASP A 50 -14.03 15.56 -27.13
C ASP A 50 -15.47 15.13 -26.84
N HIS A 51 -15.77 14.85 -25.57
CA HIS A 51 -17.10 14.47 -25.12
C HIS A 51 -17.43 15.20 -23.81
N PRO A 52 -18.65 15.77 -23.67
CA PRO A 52 -19.04 16.56 -22.48
C PRO A 52 -19.07 15.79 -21.16
N PHE A 53 -18.87 14.47 -21.17
CA PHE A 53 -18.87 13.63 -19.96
C PHE A 53 -17.48 13.12 -19.58
N TYR A 54 -16.48 13.27 -20.46
CA TYR A 54 -15.10 12.85 -20.18
C TYR A 54 -14.27 14.09 -19.91
N THR A 55 -14.16 14.44 -18.63
CA THR A 55 -13.35 15.57 -18.17
C THR A 55 -11.89 15.20 -17.94
N THR A 56 -11.60 13.92 -17.67
CA THR A 56 -10.26 13.41 -17.39
C THR A 56 -10.06 12.05 -18.06
N CYS A 57 -8.96 11.90 -18.78
CA CYS A 57 -8.56 10.63 -19.38
C CYS A 57 -7.19 10.19 -18.85
N TYR A 58 -6.89 8.90 -18.94
CA TYR A 58 -5.64 8.30 -18.49
C TYR A 58 -5.03 7.47 -19.61
N SER A 59 -3.70 7.47 -19.70
CA SER A 59 -2.96 6.62 -20.62
C SER A 59 -1.98 5.72 -19.87
N ASN A 60 -1.47 4.69 -20.56
CA ASN A 60 -0.35 3.87 -20.06
C ASN A 60 1.02 4.44 -20.45
N SER A 61 1.09 5.57 -21.15
CA SER A 61 2.35 6.09 -21.70
C SER A 61 3.20 6.81 -20.65
N GLU A 62 2.57 7.40 -19.64
CA GLU A 62 3.26 8.16 -18.58
C GLU A 62 2.72 7.81 -17.19
N ALA A 63 3.64 7.58 -16.26
CA ALA A 63 3.32 7.47 -14.85
C ALA A 63 3.14 8.87 -14.23
N GLU A 64 2.18 8.98 -13.29
CA GLU A 64 2.04 10.16 -12.46
C GLU A 64 3.13 10.14 -11.38
N THR A 65 3.86 11.25 -11.27
CA THR A 65 4.94 11.43 -10.30
C THR A 65 4.74 12.67 -9.44
N GLY A 66 3.68 13.45 -9.68
CA GLY A 66 3.30 14.60 -8.88
C GLY A 66 2.71 14.19 -7.52
N PRO A 67 2.61 15.12 -6.55
CA PRO A 67 1.97 14.83 -5.28
C PRO A 67 0.47 14.53 -5.46
N ILE A 68 -0.03 13.49 -4.79
CA ILE A 68 -1.44 13.07 -4.85
C ILE A 68 -2.37 14.08 -4.17
N HIS A 69 -1.89 14.69 -3.08
CA HIS A 69 -2.66 15.59 -2.24
C HIS A 69 -1.80 16.82 -1.90
N PRO A 70 -2.39 18.02 -1.74
CA PRO A 70 -1.66 19.23 -1.32
C PRO A 70 -1.02 19.14 0.07
N HIS A 71 -1.29 18.07 0.83
CA HIS A 71 -0.62 17.82 2.10
C HIS A 71 0.62 16.97 1.82
N ASN A 72 1.80 17.48 2.16
CA ASN A 72 3.09 16.83 1.96
C ASN A 72 3.33 15.70 2.98
N GLN A 73 2.38 14.77 3.10
CA GLN A 73 2.67 13.52 3.80
C GLN A 73 3.51 12.65 2.87
N TYR A 74 4.50 11.96 3.43
CA TYR A 74 5.51 11.23 2.65
C TYR A 74 4.89 10.19 1.68
N TRP A 75 3.73 9.64 2.03
CA TRP A 75 3.01 8.64 1.25
C TRP A 75 2.15 9.24 0.12
N HIS A 76 1.96 10.58 0.08
CA HIS A 76 1.40 11.30 -1.06
C HIS A 76 2.45 11.75 -2.08
N VAL A 77 3.74 11.58 -1.77
CA VAL A 77 4.86 11.99 -2.63
C VAL A 77 5.43 10.78 -3.35
N PHE A 78 5.70 10.95 -4.65
CA PHE A 78 6.27 9.88 -5.46
C PHE A 78 7.71 9.57 -5.03
N ASN A 79 8.00 8.31 -4.73
CA ASN A 79 9.35 7.85 -4.43
C ASN A 79 10.03 7.33 -5.72
N LYS A 80 11.08 8.04 -6.16
CA LYS A 80 11.82 7.70 -7.38
C LYS A 80 12.59 6.38 -7.29
N GLN A 81 13.04 5.99 -6.09
CA GLN A 81 13.82 4.76 -5.90
C GLN A 81 12.92 3.52 -5.97
N ALA A 82 11.72 3.61 -5.39
CA ALA A 82 10.71 2.56 -5.43
C ALA A 82 9.85 2.58 -6.71
N ASP A 83 9.98 3.65 -7.53
CA ASP A 83 9.13 3.91 -8.70
C ASP A 83 7.62 3.84 -8.36
N ALA A 84 7.24 4.38 -7.20
CA ALA A 84 5.89 4.27 -6.65
C ALA A 84 5.62 5.27 -5.53
N TYR A 85 4.34 5.47 -5.21
CA TYR A 85 3.91 6.05 -3.92
C TYR A 85 3.93 4.94 -2.87
N ILE A 86 4.43 5.25 -1.67
CA ILE A 86 4.66 4.24 -0.63
C ILE A 86 3.79 4.55 0.59
N LEU A 87 2.88 3.65 0.93
CA LEU A 87 2.12 3.64 2.18
C LEU A 87 2.62 2.47 3.05
N PRO A 88 3.47 2.72 4.05
CA PRO A 88 3.84 1.72 5.02
C PRO A 88 2.66 1.50 5.97
N MET A 89 2.38 0.24 6.21
CA MET A 89 1.28 -0.23 7.01
C MET A 89 1.82 -1.10 8.14
N ASP A 90 1.74 -0.59 9.36
CA ASP A 90 1.99 -1.41 10.52
C ASP A 90 0.85 -2.40 10.73
N LEU A 91 1.19 -3.69 10.86
CA LEU A 91 0.26 -4.78 11.11
C LEU A 91 0.11 -5.11 12.61
N GLY A 92 0.47 -4.17 13.47
CA GLY A 92 0.49 -4.31 14.93
C GLY A 92 1.79 -4.89 15.47
N LEU A 93 2.91 -4.61 14.80
CA LEU A 93 4.21 -5.22 15.04
C LEU A 93 5.18 -4.27 15.76
N MET A 94 5.06 -2.95 15.59
CA MET A 94 5.91 -1.97 16.29
C MET A 94 5.29 -1.45 17.61
N GLY A 95 4.51 -2.27 18.31
CA GLY A 95 3.84 -1.86 19.55
C GLY A 95 2.63 -0.95 19.34
N VAL A 96 2.20 -0.80 18.09
CA VAL A 96 0.94 -0.16 17.69
C VAL A 96 -0.18 -1.20 17.67
N GLU A 97 -1.41 -0.75 17.78
CA GLU A 97 -2.58 -1.64 17.75
C GLU A 97 -2.64 -2.44 16.46
N LYS A 98 -3.17 -3.66 16.56
CA LYS A 98 -3.46 -4.51 15.40
C LYS A 98 -4.34 -3.83 14.35
N ASP A 99 -5.14 -2.85 14.75
CA ASP A 99 -6.00 -2.07 13.87
C ASP A 99 -5.30 -0.85 13.24
N ALA A 100 -4.04 -0.55 13.58
CA ALA A 100 -3.29 0.56 13.00
C ALA A 100 -3.22 0.47 11.46
N GLY A 101 -3.02 -0.73 10.92
CA GLY A 101 -3.09 -0.96 9.47
C GLY A 101 -4.47 -0.67 8.87
N ARG A 102 -5.55 -0.99 9.59
CA ARG A 102 -6.92 -0.65 9.13
C ARG A 102 -7.13 0.86 9.14
N CYS A 103 -6.65 1.56 10.15
CA CYS A 103 -6.71 3.01 10.24
C CYS A 103 -5.87 3.68 9.13
N ALA A 104 -4.69 3.13 8.81
CA ALA A 104 -3.88 3.59 7.70
C ALA A 104 -4.61 3.45 6.35
N ILE A 105 -5.26 2.31 6.10
CA ILE A 105 -6.09 2.12 4.89
C ILE A 105 -7.27 3.11 4.88
N ALA A 106 -7.96 3.27 6.01
CA ALA A 106 -9.11 4.18 6.09
C ALA A 106 -8.70 5.64 5.78
N LEU A 107 -7.57 6.08 6.34
CA LEU A 107 -7.00 7.40 6.07
C LEU A 107 -6.54 7.55 4.60
N ALA A 108 -5.96 6.49 4.04
CA ALA A 108 -5.56 6.48 2.64
C ALA A 108 -6.76 6.55 1.69
N ARG A 109 -7.86 5.86 2.03
CA ARG A 109 -9.11 5.96 1.27
C ARG A 109 -9.74 7.35 1.38
N SER A 110 -9.77 7.95 2.57
CA SER A 110 -10.38 9.27 2.75
C SER A 110 -9.59 10.40 2.10
N SER A 111 -8.28 10.26 1.93
CA SER A 111 -7.41 11.22 1.25
C SER A 111 -7.31 11.02 -0.27
N GLY A 112 -8.06 10.09 -0.86
CA GLY A 112 -8.03 9.82 -2.31
C GLY A 112 -6.76 9.11 -2.78
N TRP A 113 -6.02 8.45 -1.87
CA TRP A 113 -4.86 7.64 -2.23
C TRP A 113 -5.27 6.47 -3.12
N PHE A 114 -6.33 5.75 -2.71
CA PHE A 114 -6.95 4.65 -3.46
C PHE A 114 -8.03 5.14 -4.46
N ASP A 115 -7.73 6.17 -5.26
CA ASP A 115 -8.63 6.61 -6.34
C ASP A 115 -8.53 5.70 -7.57
N SER A 116 -9.60 4.93 -7.82
CA SER A 116 -9.63 3.80 -8.75
C SER A 116 -9.35 4.13 -10.21
N THR A 117 -9.54 5.39 -10.63
CA THR A 117 -9.45 5.73 -12.06
C THR A 117 -8.02 5.97 -12.54
N SER A 118 -7.16 6.47 -11.66
CA SER A 118 -5.77 6.78 -11.98
C SER A 118 -4.80 5.65 -11.65
N ILE A 119 -5.20 4.67 -10.84
CA ILE A 119 -4.29 3.61 -10.37
C ILE A 119 -4.05 2.58 -11.47
N SER A 120 -2.78 2.25 -11.73
CA SER A 120 -2.39 1.17 -12.65
C SER A 120 -1.96 -0.10 -11.93
N GLU A 121 -1.29 0.04 -10.80
CA GLU A 121 -0.74 -1.07 -10.04
C GLU A 121 -0.79 -0.76 -8.54
N ILE A 122 -1.17 -1.76 -7.74
CA ILE A 122 -0.94 -1.78 -6.29
C ILE A 122 -0.12 -3.03 -5.97
N LYS A 123 1.01 -2.85 -5.31
CA LYS A 123 1.88 -3.94 -4.89
C LYS A 123 2.02 -3.94 -3.38
N LEU A 124 1.70 -5.07 -2.78
CA LEU A 124 1.83 -5.32 -1.34
C LEU A 124 3.07 -6.15 -1.12
N GLN A 125 3.95 -5.71 -0.23
CA GLN A 125 5.15 -6.44 0.16
C GLN A 125 5.16 -6.69 1.66
N ILE A 126 5.29 -7.95 2.04
CA ILE A 126 5.35 -8.39 3.44
C ILE A 126 6.58 -9.26 3.62
N ASN A 127 7.40 -8.88 4.60
CA ASN A 127 8.53 -9.68 5.02
C ASN A 127 8.13 -10.59 6.17
N THR A 128 8.63 -11.82 6.12
CA THR A 128 8.44 -12.84 7.13
C THR A 128 9.78 -13.44 7.51
N PHE A 129 9.91 -13.85 8.77
CA PHE A 129 11.08 -14.52 9.29
C PHE A 129 10.68 -15.77 10.04
N ASN A 130 11.31 -16.88 9.70
CA ASN A 130 11.19 -18.14 10.42
C ASN A 130 12.40 -18.30 11.35
N GLY A 131 12.17 -18.14 12.65
CA GLY A 131 13.24 -18.23 13.64
C GLY A 131 13.81 -19.65 13.81
N HIS A 132 13.01 -20.68 13.52
CA HIS A 132 13.42 -22.08 13.71
C HIS A 132 14.44 -22.51 12.66
N VAL A 133 14.19 -22.18 11.38
CA VAL A 133 15.13 -22.47 10.29
C VAL A 133 16.02 -21.29 9.89
N ARG A 134 15.91 -20.16 10.61
CA ARG A 134 16.64 -18.88 10.36
C ARG A 134 16.54 -18.44 8.89
N ARG A 135 15.33 -18.48 8.33
CA ARG A 135 15.09 -18.08 6.94
C ARG A 135 14.15 -16.91 6.86
N TRP A 136 14.39 -16.07 5.87
CA TRP A 136 13.50 -14.98 5.51
C TRP A 136 12.63 -15.36 4.31
N GLY A 137 11.44 -14.79 4.27
CA GLY A 137 10.52 -14.90 3.15
C GLY A 137 9.92 -13.55 2.81
N LEU A 138 9.86 -13.25 1.52
CA LEU A 138 9.14 -12.09 1.00
C LEU A 138 7.90 -12.60 0.26
N ALA A 139 6.74 -12.13 0.69
CA ALA A 139 5.49 -12.30 -0.04
C ALA A 139 5.16 -10.98 -0.73
N THR A 140 4.97 -11.04 -2.05
CA THR A 140 4.54 -9.92 -2.86
C THR A 140 3.20 -10.25 -3.52
N ALA A 141 2.19 -9.42 -3.29
CA ALA A 141 0.92 -9.48 -4.02
C ALA A 141 0.81 -8.26 -4.93
N THR A 142 0.65 -8.47 -6.23
CA THR A 142 0.51 -7.41 -7.23
C THR A 142 -0.92 -7.41 -7.76
N PHE A 143 -1.57 -6.26 -7.71
CA PHE A 143 -2.87 -6.00 -8.29
C PHE A 143 -2.68 -5.03 -9.46
N THR A 144 -3.08 -5.45 -10.65
CA THR A 144 -2.98 -4.64 -11.86
C THR A 144 -4.37 -4.22 -12.32
N PHE A 145 -4.54 -2.94 -12.60
CA PHE A 145 -5.80 -2.35 -13.00
C PHE A 145 -5.67 -1.86 -14.44
N GLU A 146 -6.41 -2.49 -15.36
CA GLU A 146 -6.43 -2.10 -16.76
C GLU A 146 -7.35 -0.90 -17.01
N LEU A 147 -7.06 -0.12 -18.05
CA LEU A 147 -7.95 0.96 -18.52
C LEU A 147 -9.33 0.44 -18.95
N SER A 148 -9.44 -0.85 -19.26
CA SER A 148 -10.70 -1.54 -19.55
C SER A 148 -11.62 -1.70 -18.34
N GLY A 149 -11.11 -1.39 -17.13
CA GLY A 149 -11.79 -1.63 -15.85
C GLY A 149 -11.57 -3.04 -15.29
N LYS A 150 -10.82 -3.90 -15.98
CA LYS A 150 -10.43 -5.22 -15.45
C LYS A 150 -9.36 -5.07 -14.37
N ALA A 151 -9.43 -5.95 -13.38
CA ALA A 151 -8.38 -6.11 -12.37
C ALA A 151 -7.85 -7.54 -12.38
N SER A 152 -6.53 -7.69 -12.35
CA SER A 152 -5.85 -8.97 -12.16
C SER A 152 -5.03 -8.94 -10.87
N ALA A 153 -4.78 -10.12 -10.31
CA ALA A 153 -4.02 -10.27 -9.10
C ALA A 153 -3.03 -11.43 -9.24
N GLU A 154 -1.78 -11.19 -8.84
CA GLU A 154 -0.70 -12.17 -8.85
C GLU A 154 -0.07 -12.22 -7.47
N LEU A 155 0.23 -13.43 -6.99
CA LEU A 155 0.90 -13.65 -5.71
C LEU A 155 2.23 -14.36 -5.97
N HIS A 156 3.31 -13.76 -5.49
CA HIS A 156 4.65 -14.32 -5.55
C HIS A 156 5.23 -14.44 -4.15
N GLY A 157 5.78 -15.62 -3.85
CA GLY A 157 6.52 -15.88 -2.62
C GLY A 157 7.96 -16.26 -2.96
N ILE A 158 8.91 -15.58 -2.33
CA ILE A 158 10.33 -15.92 -2.42
C ILE A 158 10.81 -16.31 -1.02
N SER A 159 11.47 -17.46 -0.92
CA SER A 159 12.20 -17.86 0.29
C SER A 159 13.70 -17.76 0.00
N ALA A 160 14.41 -17.00 0.82
CA ALA A 160 15.85 -16.85 0.70
C ALA A 160 16.54 -17.16 2.02
N SER A 161 17.73 -17.77 1.95
CA SER A 161 18.63 -17.91 3.09
C SER A 161 19.23 -16.56 3.52
N ASP A 162 19.34 -15.62 2.58
CA ASP A 162 19.60 -14.18 2.78
C ASP A 162 18.83 -13.42 1.69
N PRO A 163 17.72 -12.73 1.98
CA PRO A 163 17.15 -11.82 1.02
C PRO A 163 17.88 -10.49 1.15
N THR A 164 18.26 -9.93 0.01
CA THR A 164 18.40 -8.48 -0.07
C THR A 164 17.06 -7.86 0.33
N LEU A 165 16.97 -7.38 1.57
CA LEU A 165 15.73 -6.94 2.21
C LEU A 165 15.59 -5.45 2.01
N THR A 166 14.50 -5.05 1.39
CA THR A 166 14.14 -3.64 1.32
C THR A 166 13.36 -3.24 2.57
N TYR A 167 13.91 -2.34 3.38
CA TYR A 167 13.23 -1.75 4.54
C TYR A 167 13.15 -0.23 4.38
N LEU A 168 12.09 0.37 4.95
CA LEU A 168 11.91 1.82 4.97
C LEU A 168 12.36 2.35 6.34
N ASP A 169 13.49 3.06 6.40
CA ASP A 169 13.93 3.73 7.62
C ASP A 169 13.63 5.24 7.57
N SER A 170 14.07 5.99 8.59
CA SER A 170 13.93 7.45 8.64
C SER A 170 14.70 8.20 7.53
N HIS A 171 15.54 7.51 6.75
CA HIS A 171 16.36 8.04 5.67
C HIS A 171 15.93 7.59 4.27
N GLY A 172 15.00 6.64 4.16
CA GLY A 172 14.37 6.24 2.90
C GLY A 172 14.27 4.73 2.71
N LEU A 173 14.19 4.31 1.45
CA LEU A 173 14.14 2.90 1.07
C LEU A 173 15.57 2.35 1.04
N ILE A 174 15.91 1.44 1.96
CA ILE A 174 17.22 0.79 2.02
C ILE A 174 17.06 -0.65 1.54
N THR A 175 17.78 -1.01 0.48
CA THR A 175 18.00 -2.40 0.07
C THR A 175 19.29 -2.88 0.71
N LEU A 176 19.20 -3.78 1.70
CA LEU A 176 20.37 -4.52 2.20
C LEU A 176 20.73 -5.63 1.23
#